data_AF-A0A1B1AIP9-F1
#
_entry.id   AF-A0A1B1AIP9-F1
#
_cell.length_a   1.000
_cell.length_b   1.000
_cell.length_c   1.000
_cell.angle_alpha   90.00
_cell.angle_beta   90.00
_cell.angle_gamma   90.00
#
_symmetry.space_group_name_H-M   'P 1'
#
loop_
_entity.id
_entity.type
_entity.pdbx_description
1 polymer ?
#
loop_
_entity_poly.entity_id
_entity_poly.type
_entity_poly.pdbx_seq_one_letter_code
_entity_poly.pdbx_strand_id
1 'polypeptide(L)'
;MLSACGIGAPTYPEFNETSYRIEGSTASATGGAPVHTVIYRNGPRMRVETVLPNTGNATIVFDESTNAAYVLNPTAQMPAPTAQAAPTTTAPQGATTTPAPATTVQAPTPQVLGVAVRIEDADAPQPLETAWAALGADNARSTGRCEVAGESGHEWTPRQAPAPGVERTACITDDGIVLRVSDSGATLWEATSLQRGDQDATLFGVPAGYQLIDPQAVAEQVGQNMEQLDSVTGASPTPQQAPAPAPRG
;
A
#
# COMPACT_ATOMS: atom_id res chain seq x y z
N MET A 1 -10.89 -54.85 14.78
CA MET A 1 -11.72 -53.84 14.10
C MET A 1 -11.37 -52.48 14.68
N LEU A 2 -10.54 -51.71 13.97
CA LEU A 2 -10.20 -50.33 14.33
C LEU A 2 -11.08 -49.42 13.46
N SER A 3 -12.22 -49.00 14.01
CA SER A 3 -13.06 -47.96 13.44
C SER A 3 -12.40 -46.61 13.69
N ALA A 4 -11.49 -46.20 12.80
CA ALA A 4 -11.10 -44.80 12.74
C ALA A 4 -12.26 -44.04 12.06
N CYS A 5 -13.01 -43.32 12.89
CA CYS A 5 -14.13 -42.48 12.45
C CYS A 5 -13.63 -41.47 11.40
N GLY A 6 -14.33 -41.44 10.26
CA GLY A 6 -14.21 -40.40 9.25
C GLY A 6 -14.78 -39.08 9.78
N ILE A 7 -14.05 -38.44 10.69
CA ILE A 7 -14.15 -36.98 10.85
C ILE A 7 -13.39 -36.44 9.64
N GLY A 8 -14.14 -35.95 8.64
CA GLY A 8 -13.56 -35.38 7.43
C GLY A 8 -12.47 -34.38 7.80
N ALA A 9 -11.33 -34.45 7.09
CA ALA A 9 -10.30 -33.43 7.22
C ALA A 9 -10.95 -32.05 7.02
N PRO A 10 -10.51 -31.02 7.75
CA PRO A 10 -11.06 -29.68 7.57
C PRO A 10 -10.91 -29.25 6.12
N THR A 11 -11.94 -28.59 5.60
CA THR A 11 -11.91 -28.02 4.26
C THR A 11 -10.98 -26.82 4.26
N TYR A 12 -10.16 -26.68 3.23
CA TYR A 12 -9.34 -25.50 3.06
C TYR A 12 -10.24 -24.29 2.83
N PRO A 13 -10.05 -23.17 3.55
CA PRO A 13 -10.97 -22.05 3.48
C PRO A 13 -10.83 -21.31 2.13
N GLU A 14 -11.92 -20.65 1.75
CA GLU A 14 -11.88 -19.62 0.70
C GLU A 14 -11.36 -18.32 1.32
N PHE A 15 -10.57 -17.56 0.57
CA PHE A 15 -9.94 -16.33 1.05
C PHE A 15 -10.62 -15.11 0.42
N ASN A 16 -10.41 -13.95 1.05
CA ASN A 16 -10.83 -12.63 0.56
C ASN A 16 -12.35 -12.38 0.52
N GLU A 17 -13.18 -13.32 1.00
CA GLU A 17 -14.63 -13.13 1.09
C GLU A 17 -15.07 -12.39 2.37
N THR A 18 -14.25 -12.44 3.42
CA THR A 18 -14.63 -11.95 4.74
C THR A 18 -14.12 -10.53 5.00
N SER A 19 -15.03 -9.63 5.39
CA SER A 19 -14.69 -8.30 5.90
C SER A 19 -14.33 -8.37 7.38
N TYR A 20 -13.19 -7.79 7.76
CA TYR A 20 -12.71 -7.81 9.13
C TYR A 20 -11.77 -6.66 9.46
N ARG A 21 -11.55 -6.45 10.76
CA ARG A 21 -10.46 -5.69 11.36
C ARG A 21 -9.70 -6.62 12.28
N ILE A 22 -8.40 -6.74 12.09
CA ILE A 22 -7.53 -7.59 12.92
C ILE A 22 -6.36 -6.77 13.44
N GLU A 23 -6.09 -6.88 14.73
CA GLU A 23 -4.91 -6.33 15.38
C GLU A 23 -3.94 -7.47 15.61
N GLY A 24 -2.65 -7.22 15.44
CA GLY A 24 -1.62 -8.20 15.69
C GLY A 24 -0.25 -7.58 15.86
N SER A 25 0.73 -8.42 16.10
CA SER A 25 2.10 -7.97 16.28
C SER A 25 3.10 -8.90 15.60
N THR A 26 4.14 -8.29 15.05
CA THR A 26 5.31 -8.96 14.50
C THR A 26 6.41 -8.97 15.55
N ALA A 27 6.98 -10.14 15.84
CA ALA A 27 8.15 -10.21 16.70
C ALA A 27 9.34 -9.53 16.01
N SER A 28 10.12 -8.74 16.77
CA SER A 28 11.31 -8.10 16.21
C SER A 28 12.41 -9.14 15.98
N ALA A 29 12.86 -9.29 14.73
CA ALA A 29 13.97 -10.18 14.38
C ALA A 29 15.29 -9.83 15.12
N THR A 30 15.47 -8.56 15.51
CA THR A 30 16.67 -8.04 16.20
C THR A 30 16.50 -7.84 17.71
N GLY A 31 15.41 -8.33 18.31
CA GLY A 31 15.15 -8.18 19.75
C GLY A 31 14.65 -6.80 20.20
N GLY A 32 14.23 -5.95 19.26
CA GLY A 32 13.52 -4.69 19.54
C GLY A 32 12.07 -4.90 19.98
N ALA A 33 11.35 -3.78 20.18
CA ALA A 33 9.93 -3.81 20.49
C ALA A 33 9.13 -4.46 19.34
N PRO A 34 8.09 -5.25 19.64
CA PRO A 34 7.23 -5.82 18.61
C PRO A 34 6.54 -4.70 17.83
N VAL A 35 6.39 -4.91 16.52
CA VAL A 35 5.70 -3.97 15.63
C VAL A 35 4.22 -4.28 15.68
N HIS A 36 3.42 -3.33 16.16
CA HIS A 36 1.97 -3.44 16.17
C HIS A 36 1.40 -3.09 14.80
N THR A 37 0.43 -3.89 14.35
CA THR A 37 -0.22 -3.70 13.06
C THR A 37 -1.73 -3.90 13.20
N VAL A 38 -2.51 -3.00 12.60
CA VAL A 38 -3.96 -3.12 12.42
C VAL A 38 -4.23 -3.30 10.93
N ILE A 39 -4.93 -4.36 10.57
CA ILE A 39 -5.29 -4.66 9.18
C ILE A 39 -6.82 -4.60 9.08
N TYR A 40 -7.31 -3.79 8.15
CA TYR A 40 -8.71 -3.72 7.77
C TYR A 40 -8.86 -4.38 6.41
N ARG A 41 -9.89 -5.21 6.25
CA ARG A 41 -10.22 -5.86 5.00
C ARG A 41 -11.70 -5.71 4.67
N ASN A 42 -11.99 -5.43 3.40
CA ASN A 42 -13.34 -5.41 2.84
C ASN A 42 -13.26 -5.89 1.39
N GLY A 43 -13.41 -7.21 1.21
CA GLY A 43 -13.20 -7.89 -0.06
C GLY A 43 -11.78 -7.66 -0.62
N PRO A 44 -11.65 -7.11 -1.85
CA PRO A 44 -10.35 -6.85 -2.48
C PRO A 44 -9.59 -5.66 -1.87
N ARG A 45 -10.21 -4.91 -0.95
CA ARG A 45 -9.63 -3.70 -0.38
C ARG A 45 -9.02 -3.99 0.98
N MET A 46 -7.82 -3.48 1.19
CA MET A 46 -7.05 -3.63 2.40
C MET A 46 -6.49 -2.29 2.86
N ARG A 47 -6.43 -2.08 4.18
CA ARG A 47 -5.68 -1.02 4.81
C ARG A 47 -4.84 -1.61 5.93
N VAL A 48 -3.56 -1.25 5.96
CA VAL A 48 -2.61 -1.64 6.99
C VAL A 48 -2.15 -0.39 7.72
N GLU A 49 -2.34 -0.35 9.03
CA GLU A 49 -1.82 0.68 9.90
C GLU A 49 -0.75 0.07 10.79
N THR A 50 0.44 0.66 10.83
CA THR A 50 1.54 0.15 11.64
C THR A 50 2.36 1.29 12.22
N VAL A 51 3.10 1.00 13.29
CA VAL A 51 4.04 1.96 13.88
C VAL A 51 5.45 1.43 13.66
N LEU A 52 6.16 2.00 12.69
CA LEU A 52 7.52 1.60 12.40
C LEU A 52 8.50 2.26 13.39
N PRO A 53 9.51 1.52 13.87
CA PRO A 53 10.62 2.10 14.60
C PRO A 53 11.27 3.22 13.78
N ASN A 54 11.49 4.39 14.37
CA ASN A 54 12.12 5.58 13.78
C ASN A 54 11.28 6.39 12.76
N THR A 55 10.29 5.78 12.11
CA THR A 55 9.46 6.47 11.09
C THR A 55 8.09 6.90 11.63
N GLY A 56 7.64 6.29 12.73
CA GLY A 56 6.33 6.60 13.33
C GLY A 56 5.19 5.85 12.64
N ASN A 57 3.99 6.45 12.64
CA ASN A 57 2.80 5.83 12.07
C ASN A 57 2.91 5.77 10.54
N ALA A 58 2.73 4.58 9.97
CA ALA A 58 2.54 4.39 8.55
C ALA A 58 1.16 3.81 8.29
N THR A 59 0.52 4.29 7.23
CA THR A 59 -0.72 3.74 6.72
C THR A 59 -0.52 3.38 5.27
N ILE A 60 -0.89 2.16 4.92
CA ILE A 60 -0.81 1.62 3.57
C ILE A 60 -2.23 1.21 3.17
N VAL A 61 -2.66 1.64 2.00
CA VAL A 61 -3.95 1.28 1.43
C VAL A 61 -3.69 0.53 0.14
N PHE A 62 -4.37 -0.60 -0.04
CA PHE A 62 -4.26 -1.45 -1.21
C PHE A 62 -5.64 -1.86 -1.73
N ASP A 63 -5.80 -1.84 -3.04
CA ASP A 63 -6.99 -2.33 -3.73
C ASP A 63 -6.58 -3.35 -4.80
N GLU A 64 -6.86 -4.63 -4.53
CA GLU A 64 -6.57 -5.75 -5.43
C GLU A 64 -7.30 -5.62 -6.78
N SER A 65 -8.46 -4.96 -6.81
CA SER A 65 -9.28 -4.86 -8.04
C SER A 65 -8.69 -3.90 -9.07
N THR A 66 -7.95 -2.89 -8.60
CA THR A 66 -7.28 -1.89 -9.45
C THR A 66 -5.76 -2.04 -9.44
N ASN A 67 -5.24 -2.95 -8.60
CA ASN A 67 -3.81 -3.13 -8.38
C ASN A 67 -3.15 -1.79 -7.97
N ALA A 68 -3.83 -1.03 -7.11
CA ALA A 68 -3.39 0.28 -6.65
C ALA A 68 -2.98 0.20 -5.18
N ALA A 69 -1.76 0.62 -4.89
CA ALA A 69 -1.22 0.70 -3.53
C ALA A 69 -0.71 2.11 -3.23
N TYR A 70 -1.05 2.63 -2.06
CA TYR A 70 -0.65 3.97 -1.60
C TYR A 70 -0.12 3.94 -0.18
N VAL A 71 1.04 4.57 0.03
CA VAL A 71 1.53 4.91 1.36
C VAL A 71 1.04 6.30 1.72
N LEU A 72 0.25 6.41 2.79
CA LEU A 72 -0.27 7.68 3.30
C LEU A 72 0.70 8.22 4.35
N ASN A 73 1.34 9.34 4.03
CA ASN A 73 2.22 10.06 4.94
C ASN A 73 1.55 11.38 5.34
N PRO A 74 1.04 11.52 6.58
CA PRO A 74 0.52 12.79 7.05
C PRO A 74 1.69 13.77 7.16
N THR A 75 1.69 14.83 6.34
CA THR A 75 2.65 15.91 6.50
C THR A 75 2.22 16.72 7.72
N ALA A 76 2.75 16.39 8.89
CA ALA A 76 2.71 17.31 10.01
C ALA A 76 3.48 18.57 9.59
N GLN A 77 2.75 19.64 9.25
CA GLN A 77 3.21 21.02 9.15
C GLN A 77 4.52 21.22 8.36
N MET A 78 4.43 21.35 7.03
CA MET A 78 5.36 22.30 6.40
C MET A 78 5.01 23.70 6.95
N PRO A 79 5.95 24.46 7.53
CA PRO A 79 5.65 25.82 7.96
C PRO A 79 5.12 26.58 6.75
N ALA A 80 3.92 27.14 6.88
CA ALA A 80 3.36 28.02 5.87
C ALA A 80 4.42 29.07 5.52
N PRO A 81 4.71 29.33 4.23
CA PRO A 81 5.62 30.40 3.87
C PRO A 81 5.08 31.67 4.52
N THR A 82 5.82 32.24 5.45
CA THR A 82 5.50 33.53 6.05
C THR A 82 5.34 34.50 4.90
N ALA A 83 4.11 34.98 4.67
CA ALA A 83 3.83 36.01 3.70
C ALA A 83 4.75 37.20 4.03
N GLN A 84 5.78 37.38 3.22
CA GLN A 84 6.71 38.49 3.34
C GLN A 84 5.91 39.74 2.94
N ALA A 85 5.47 40.50 3.95
CA ALA A 85 4.78 41.76 3.73
C ALA A 85 5.71 42.67 2.90
N ALA A 86 5.25 43.02 1.70
CA ALA A 86 5.95 43.96 0.83
C ALA A 86 6.09 45.32 1.54
N PRO A 87 7.22 46.03 1.37
CA PRO A 87 7.44 47.31 2.03
C PRO A 87 6.46 48.37 1.48
N THR A 88 5.70 48.99 2.39
CA THR A 88 4.86 50.15 2.08
C THR A 88 5.74 51.38 1.87
N THR A 89 5.86 51.83 0.62
CA THR A 89 6.39 53.15 0.28
C THR A 89 5.28 54.19 0.46
N THR A 90 5.47 55.12 1.39
CA THR A 90 4.56 56.27 1.60
C THR A 90 4.78 57.32 0.52
N ALA A 91 3.74 57.69 -0.23
CA ALA A 91 3.70 58.89 -1.06
C ALA A 91 2.38 59.67 -0.84
N PRO A 92 2.38 61.01 -0.92
CA PRO A 92 1.28 61.83 -0.44
C PRO A 92 0.15 62.03 -1.47
N GLN A 93 -1.00 62.40 -0.89
CA GLN A 93 -2.33 62.56 -1.45
C GLN A 93 -2.43 63.42 -2.72
N GLY A 94 -3.17 62.91 -3.70
CA GLY A 94 -3.81 63.66 -4.79
C GLY A 94 -5.13 62.97 -5.15
N ALA A 95 -6.24 63.67 -5.01
CA ALA A 95 -7.59 63.13 -5.16
C ALA A 95 -7.97 62.89 -6.63
N THR A 96 -8.29 61.65 -6.97
CA THR A 96 -9.07 61.26 -8.15
C THR A 96 -9.92 60.04 -7.81
N THR A 97 -11.23 60.11 -8.11
CA THR A 97 -12.20 59.04 -7.92
C THR A 97 -11.94 57.89 -8.90
N THR A 98 -11.46 56.76 -8.40
CA THR A 98 -11.31 55.48 -9.12
C THR A 98 -12.35 54.49 -8.59
N PRO A 99 -12.94 53.61 -9.44
CA PRO A 99 -13.87 52.57 -8.95
C PRO A 99 -13.15 51.62 -7.99
N ALA A 100 -13.84 51.21 -6.93
CA ALA A 100 -13.33 50.27 -5.93
C ALA A 100 -12.82 48.96 -6.58
N PRO A 101 -11.70 48.38 -6.09
CA PRO A 101 -11.28 47.06 -6.54
C PRO A 101 -12.36 46.05 -6.15
N ALA A 102 -12.76 45.21 -7.10
CA ALA A 102 -13.56 44.03 -6.79
C ALA A 102 -12.75 43.16 -5.81
N THR A 103 -13.32 42.93 -4.62
CA THR A 103 -12.82 41.90 -3.71
C THR A 103 -13.04 40.55 -4.39
N THR A 104 -12.04 40.06 -5.11
CA THR A 104 -11.98 38.63 -5.43
C THR A 104 -11.83 37.91 -4.11
N VAL A 105 -12.88 37.20 -3.69
CA VAL A 105 -12.76 36.18 -2.66
C VAL A 105 -11.78 35.16 -3.22
N GLN A 106 -10.54 35.22 -2.77
CA GLN A 106 -9.53 34.23 -3.08
C GLN A 106 -10.04 32.92 -2.47
N ALA A 107 -10.42 31.96 -3.33
CA ALA A 107 -10.82 30.64 -2.86
C ALA A 107 -9.71 30.09 -1.95
N PRO A 108 -10.05 29.45 -0.82
CA PRO A 108 -9.05 28.89 0.07
C PRO A 108 -8.15 27.96 -0.75
N THR A 109 -6.85 28.24 -0.77
CA THR A 109 -5.87 27.33 -1.35
C THR A 109 -6.06 25.97 -0.67
N PRO A 110 -6.19 24.86 -1.42
CA PRO A 110 -6.33 23.54 -0.82
C PRO A 110 -5.17 23.32 0.14
N GLN A 111 -5.47 23.21 1.43
CA GLN A 111 -4.45 22.84 2.40
C GLN A 111 -4.13 21.37 2.15
N VAL A 112 -2.89 21.08 1.74
CA VAL A 112 -2.41 19.71 1.57
C VAL A 112 -2.31 19.10 2.97
N LEU A 113 -3.21 18.16 3.28
CA LEU A 113 -3.31 17.49 4.58
C LEU A 113 -2.28 16.35 4.71
N GLY A 114 -1.68 15.93 3.61
CA GLY A 114 -0.70 14.87 3.55
C GLY A 114 -0.26 14.54 2.13
N VAL A 115 0.66 13.61 2.01
CA VAL A 115 1.12 13.07 0.74
C VAL A 115 0.75 11.60 0.67
N ALA A 116 0.13 11.19 -0.45
CA ALA A 116 -0.09 9.80 -0.78
C ALA A 116 0.88 9.42 -1.89
N VAL A 117 1.80 8.50 -1.63
CA VAL A 117 2.75 8.02 -2.63
C VAL A 117 2.24 6.71 -3.19
N ARG A 118 2.03 6.64 -4.51
CA ARG A 118 1.74 5.39 -5.21
C ARG A 118 2.99 4.53 -5.20
N ILE A 119 2.83 3.27 -4.82
CA ILE A 119 3.90 2.27 -4.89
C ILE A 119 3.59 1.26 -5.98
N GLU A 120 4.65 0.70 -6.56
CA GLU A 120 4.53 -0.36 -7.57
C GLU A 120 3.99 -1.64 -6.93
N ASP A 121 3.29 -2.48 -7.71
CA ASP A 121 2.73 -3.75 -7.23
C ASP A 121 3.76 -4.65 -6.54
N ALA A 122 4.96 -4.71 -7.11
CA ALA A 122 6.06 -5.52 -6.59
C ALA A 122 6.53 -5.07 -5.20
N ASP A 123 6.34 -3.80 -4.86
CA ASP A 123 6.72 -3.20 -3.58
C ASP A 123 5.53 -3.08 -2.61
N ALA A 124 4.31 -3.34 -3.08
CA ALA A 124 3.12 -3.32 -2.25
C ALA A 124 3.14 -4.49 -1.25
N PRO A 125 2.94 -4.24 0.05
CA PRO A 125 2.83 -5.32 1.01
C PRO A 125 1.62 -6.18 0.65
N GLN A 126 1.89 -7.45 0.37
CA GLN A 126 0.84 -8.40 0.03
C GLN A 126 0.08 -8.82 1.30
N PRO A 127 -1.25 -9.02 1.21
CA PRO A 127 -2.04 -9.67 2.25
C PRO A 127 -1.39 -10.97 2.72
N LEU A 128 -1.45 -11.26 4.02
CA LEU A 128 -0.94 -12.52 4.57
C LEU A 128 -1.63 -13.73 3.92
N GLU A 129 -2.90 -13.56 3.56
CA GLU A 129 -3.74 -14.54 2.89
C GLU A 129 -3.29 -14.84 1.46
N THR A 130 -2.69 -13.89 0.73
CA THR A 130 -2.38 -14.06 -0.71
C THR A 130 -1.52 -15.30 -0.96
N ALA A 131 -0.51 -15.54 -0.13
CA ALA A 131 0.36 -16.71 -0.26
C ALA A 131 -0.38 -18.03 0.02
N TRP A 132 -1.33 -18.03 0.95
CA TRP A 132 -2.13 -19.21 1.30
C TRP A 132 -3.25 -19.46 0.29
N ALA A 133 -3.88 -18.40 -0.21
CA ALA A 133 -4.85 -18.47 -1.30
C ALA A 133 -4.19 -19.06 -2.57
N ALA A 134 -3.01 -18.57 -2.94
CA ALA A 134 -2.27 -19.05 -4.11
C ALA A 134 -1.80 -20.51 -3.99
N LEU A 135 -1.57 -21.00 -2.77
CA LEU A 135 -1.21 -22.40 -2.53
C LEU A 135 -2.36 -23.35 -2.94
N GLY A 136 -3.59 -22.97 -2.60
CA GLY A 136 -4.79 -23.77 -2.87
C GLY A 136 -4.90 -25.04 -2.02
N ALA A 137 -6.11 -25.62 -2.00
CA ALA A 137 -6.44 -26.78 -1.17
C ALA A 137 -5.57 -28.02 -1.47
N ASP A 138 -5.18 -28.20 -2.74
CA ASP A 138 -4.37 -29.35 -3.16
C ASP A 138 -2.95 -29.32 -2.58
N ASN A 139 -2.39 -28.13 -2.34
CA ASN A 139 -1.01 -27.98 -1.86
C ASN A 139 -0.90 -27.62 -0.38
N ALA A 140 -2.03 -27.51 0.33
CA ALA A 140 -2.07 -27.30 1.77
C ALA A 140 -2.49 -28.59 2.51
N ARG A 141 -1.98 -28.75 3.74
CA ARG A 141 -2.42 -29.80 4.67
C ARG A 141 -2.68 -29.22 6.05
N SER A 142 -3.80 -29.59 6.64
CA SER A 142 -4.10 -29.26 8.03
C SER A 142 -3.32 -30.20 8.96
N THR A 143 -2.62 -29.66 9.95
CA THR A 143 -1.87 -30.39 10.98
C THR A 143 -2.62 -30.49 12.30
N GLY A 144 -3.63 -29.64 12.54
CA GLY A 144 -4.41 -29.68 13.76
C GLY A 144 -5.40 -28.53 13.89
N ARG A 145 -6.00 -28.40 15.07
CA ARG A 145 -6.75 -27.20 15.47
C ARG A 145 -5.82 -26.20 16.13
N CYS A 146 -6.13 -24.92 16.00
CA CYS A 146 -5.44 -23.83 16.67
C CYS A 146 -6.46 -22.83 17.23
N GLU A 147 -6.02 -22.05 18.22
CA GLU A 147 -6.81 -20.95 18.79
C GLU A 147 -5.87 -19.77 19.02
N VAL A 148 -6.25 -18.59 18.54
CA VAL A 148 -5.49 -17.34 18.65
C VAL A 148 -6.46 -16.20 18.87
N ALA A 149 -6.18 -15.29 19.80
CA ALA A 149 -7.07 -14.16 20.13
C ALA A 149 -8.54 -14.55 20.45
N GLY A 150 -8.77 -15.76 20.96
CA GLY A 150 -10.12 -16.31 21.22
C GLY A 150 -10.86 -16.81 19.98
N GLU A 151 -10.19 -16.83 18.82
CA GLU A 151 -10.72 -17.32 17.56
C GLU A 151 -10.21 -18.73 17.28
N SER A 152 -11.11 -19.62 16.89
CA SER A 152 -10.79 -21.00 16.53
C SER A 152 -10.43 -21.10 15.04
N GLY A 153 -9.47 -21.96 14.74
CA GLY A 153 -9.10 -22.27 13.36
C GLY A 153 -8.37 -23.60 13.23
N HIS A 154 -7.75 -23.76 12.07
CA HIS A 154 -6.96 -24.91 11.71
C HIS A 154 -5.52 -24.50 11.40
N GLU A 155 -4.59 -25.32 11.85
CA GLU A 155 -3.19 -25.13 11.54
C GLU A 155 -2.90 -25.74 10.17
N TRP A 156 -2.38 -24.93 9.25
CA TRP A 156 -2.09 -25.30 7.87
C TRP A 156 -0.61 -25.20 7.58
N THR A 157 -0.10 -26.19 6.83
CA THR A 157 1.26 -26.20 6.30
C THR A 157 1.23 -26.50 4.81
N PRO A 158 2.14 -25.92 4.00
CA PRO A 158 2.36 -26.36 2.64
C PRO A 158 2.79 -27.83 2.61
N ARG A 159 2.28 -28.59 1.63
CA ARG A 159 2.71 -29.98 1.41
C ARG A 159 4.15 -30.07 0.92
N GLN A 160 4.57 -29.07 0.16
CA GLN A 160 5.95 -28.89 -0.28
C GLN A 160 6.50 -27.66 0.42
N ALA A 161 7.67 -27.81 1.06
CA ALA A 161 8.32 -26.69 1.71
C ALA A 161 8.64 -25.60 0.68
N PRO A 162 8.35 -24.31 0.97
CA PRO A 162 8.62 -23.21 0.04
C PRO A 162 10.12 -23.07 -0.26
N ALA A 163 10.99 -23.51 0.66
CA ALA A 163 12.41 -23.67 0.46
C ALA A 163 12.97 -24.79 1.37
N PRO A 164 14.13 -25.38 1.06
CA PRO A 164 14.76 -26.37 1.93
C PRO A 164 15.00 -25.81 3.34
N GLY A 165 14.47 -26.50 4.36
CA GLY A 165 14.62 -26.08 5.76
C GLY A 165 13.69 -24.97 6.23
N VAL A 166 12.77 -24.49 5.39
CA VAL A 166 11.73 -23.51 5.75
C VAL A 166 10.41 -24.22 5.96
N GLU A 167 9.93 -24.27 7.20
CA GLU A 167 8.60 -24.81 7.53
C GLU A 167 7.64 -23.67 7.85
N ARG A 168 6.86 -23.25 6.85
CA ARG A 168 5.85 -22.22 7.05
C ARG A 168 4.54 -22.85 7.54
N THR A 169 4.02 -22.30 8.63
CA THR A 169 2.78 -22.75 9.26
C THR A 169 1.88 -21.54 9.49
N ALA A 170 0.57 -21.70 9.32
CA ALA A 170 -0.40 -20.67 9.68
C ALA A 170 -1.59 -21.23 10.45
N CYS A 171 -2.10 -20.46 11.39
CA CYS A 171 -3.42 -20.69 11.98
C CYS A 171 -4.43 -19.89 11.16
N ILE A 172 -5.38 -20.58 10.52
CA ILE A 172 -6.37 -19.97 9.62
C ILE A 172 -7.77 -20.38 10.07
N THR A 173 -8.68 -19.41 10.19
CA THR A 173 -10.09 -19.67 10.51
C THR A 173 -10.81 -20.34 9.34
N ASP A 174 -11.99 -20.90 9.60
CA ASP A 174 -12.82 -21.55 8.57
C ASP A 174 -13.30 -20.56 7.48
N ASP A 175 -13.34 -19.26 7.80
CA ASP A 175 -13.70 -18.15 6.91
C ASP A 175 -12.49 -17.43 6.29
N GLY A 176 -11.31 -18.07 6.31
CA GLY A 176 -10.14 -17.66 5.54
C GLY A 176 -9.30 -16.53 6.13
N ILE A 177 -9.43 -16.25 7.43
CA ILE A 177 -8.66 -15.21 8.11
C ILE A 177 -7.40 -15.84 8.71
N VAL A 178 -6.23 -15.30 8.36
CA VAL A 178 -4.95 -15.76 8.92
C VAL A 178 -4.74 -15.11 10.29
N LEU A 179 -4.76 -15.92 11.35
CA LEU A 179 -4.58 -15.46 12.74
C LEU A 179 -3.13 -15.50 13.20
N ARG A 180 -2.32 -16.39 12.64
CA ARG A 180 -0.89 -16.49 12.95
C ARG A 180 -0.13 -17.02 11.76
N VAL A 181 1.08 -16.51 11.57
CA VAL A 181 2.07 -17.09 10.65
C VAL A 181 3.35 -17.34 11.42
N SER A 182 3.89 -18.55 11.28
CA SER A 182 5.17 -18.95 11.84
C SER A 182 6.06 -19.56 10.76
N ASP A 183 7.36 -19.39 10.93
CA ASP A 183 8.39 -19.98 10.08
C ASP A 183 9.38 -20.73 10.95
N SER A 184 9.50 -22.04 10.73
CA SER A 184 10.44 -22.91 11.43
C SER A 184 10.31 -22.81 12.96
N GLY A 185 9.06 -22.63 13.43
CA GLY A 185 8.69 -22.43 14.84
C GLY A 185 8.76 -21.00 15.36
N ALA A 186 9.36 -20.06 14.63
CA ALA A 186 9.39 -18.64 14.98
C ALA A 186 8.12 -17.94 14.48
N THR A 187 7.37 -17.32 15.39
CA THR A 187 6.18 -16.53 15.04
C THR A 187 6.59 -15.26 14.30
N LEU A 188 6.16 -15.15 13.04
CA LEU A 188 6.37 -13.97 12.21
C LEU A 188 5.33 -12.91 12.54
N TRP A 189 4.06 -13.31 12.67
CA TRP A 189 2.96 -12.42 13.01
C TRP A 189 1.88 -13.22 13.75
N GLU A 190 1.29 -12.63 14.79
CA GLU A 190 0.18 -13.22 15.53
C GLU A 190 -0.87 -12.16 15.88
N ALA A 191 -2.13 -12.52 15.67
CA ALA A 191 -3.28 -11.70 15.99
C ALA A 191 -3.48 -11.60 17.51
N THR A 192 -3.78 -10.40 17.97
CA THR A 192 -4.15 -10.10 19.36
C THR A 192 -5.64 -9.86 19.51
N SER A 193 -6.32 -9.45 18.44
CA SER A 193 -7.76 -9.23 18.42
C SER A 193 -8.33 -9.31 17.00
N LEU A 194 -9.54 -9.84 16.85
CA LEU A 194 -10.28 -9.87 15.60
C LEU A 194 -11.69 -9.28 15.79
N GLN A 195 -12.14 -8.48 14.83
CA GLN A 195 -13.53 -8.04 14.70
C GLN A 195 -14.00 -8.29 13.27
N ARG A 196 -15.04 -9.11 13.10
CA ARG A 196 -15.67 -9.32 11.79
C ARG A 196 -16.73 -8.26 11.53
N GLY A 197 -16.93 -7.93 10.26
CA GLY A 197 -17.95 -6.99 9.80
C GLY A 197 -17.45 -6.02 8.75
N ASP A 198 -18.38 -5.32 8.11
CA ASP A 198 -18.08 -4.33 7.10
C ASP A 198 -17.24 -3.19 7.65
N GLN A 199 -16.29 -2.75 6.83
CA GLN A 199 -15.40 -1.63 7.13
C GLN A 199 -15.86 -0.39 6.36
N ASP A 200 -15.67 0.78 6.96
CA ASP A 200 -15.98 2.06 6.32
C ASP A 200 -15.21 2.19 4.99
N ALA A 201 -15.93 2.47 3.90
CA ALA A 201 -15.34 2.58 2.57
C ALA A 201 -14.27 3.67 2.47
N THR A 202 -14.34 4.71 3.32
CA THR A 202 -13.37 5.81 3.37
C THR A 202 -11.99 5.38 3.88
N LEU A 203 -11.87 4.22 4.53
CA LEU A 203 -10.59 3.67 5.00
C LEU A 203 -9.68 3.21 3.85
N PHE A 204 -10.28 2.83 2.72
CA PHE A 204 -9.60 2.17 1.60
C PHE A 204 -9.27 3.09 0.43
N GLY A 205 -9.35 4.41 0.64
CA GLY A 205 -8.99 5.40 -0.36
C GLY A 205 -7.88 6.33 0.13
N VAL A 206 -7.34 7.11 -0.80
CA VAL A 206 -6.54 8.28 -0.45
C VAL A 206 -7.49 9.36 0.13
N PRO A 207 -7.26 9.85 1.35
CA PRO A 207 -8.14 10.84 1.96
C PRO A 207 -8.19 12.16 1.16
N ALA A 208 -9.32 12.86 1.22
CA ALA A 208 -9.43 14.18 0.62
C ALA A 208 -8.36 15.13 1.19
N GLY A 209 -7.77 15.96 0.32
CA GLY A 209 -6.70 16.89 0.70
C GLY A 209 -5.29 16.28 0.71
N TYR A 210 -5.12 14.99 0.40
CA TYR A 210 -3.80 14.41 0.15
C TYR A 210 -3.33 14.76 -1.26
N GLN A 211 -2.07 15.14 -1.38
CA GLN A 211 -1.41 15.25 -2.67
C GLN A 211 -0.96 13.85 -3.10
N LEU A 212 -1.48 13.39 -4.24
CA LEU A 212 -1.06 12.13 -4.82
C LEU A 212 0.26 12.33 -5.59
N ILE A 213 1.24 11.49 -5.29
CA ILE A 213 2.50 11.37 -6.01
C ILE A 213 2.52 10.00 -6.67
N ASP A 214 2.56 9.99 -8.00
CA ASP A 214 2.79 8.79 -8.80
C ASP A 214 4.18 8.92 -9.45
N PRO A 215 5.21 8.23 -8.92
CA PRO A 215 6.57 8.34 -9.44
C PRO A 215 6.69 7.95 -10.92
N GLN A 216 5.86 7.01 -11.40
CA GLN A 216 5.88 6.58 -12.80
C GLN A 216 5.29 7.67 -13.71
N ALA A 217 4.14 8.24 -13.33
CA ALA A 217 3.56 9.36 -14.07
C ALA A 217 4.50 10.58 -14.10
N VAL A 218 5.21 10.85 -13.00
CA VAL A 218 6.22 11.92 -12.95
C VAL A 218 7.40 11.62 -13.89
N ALA A 219 7.89 10.38 -13.91
CA ALA A 219 8.97 9.98 -14.81
C ALA A 219 8.58 10.09 -16.28
N GLU A 220 7.37 9.65 -16.64
CA GLU A 220 6.81 9.79 -18.00
C GLU A 220 6.68 11.25 -18.41
N GLN A 221 6.19 12.11 -17.52
CA GLN A 221 6.07 13.54 -17.77
C GLN A 221 7.44 14.22 -17.97
N VAL A 222 8.44 13.84 -17.19
CA VAL A 222 9.82 14.35 -17.35
C VAL A 222 10.41 13.85 -18.67
N GLY A 223 10.18 12.60 -19.04
CA GLY A 223 10.57 12.05 -20.35
C GLY A 223 9.97 12.86 -21.51
N GLN A 224 8.65 13.07 -21.49
CA GLN A 224 7.96 13.86 -22.52
C GLN A 224 8.44 15.32 -22.58
N ASN A 225 8.74 15.94 -21.44
CA ASN A 225 9.32 17.28 -21.41
C ASN A 225 10.74 17.31 -22.01
N MET A 226 11.57 16.29 -21.75
CA MET A 226 12.90 16.20 -22.35
C MET A 226 12.81 15.96 -23.87
N GLU A 227 11.91 15.10 -24.34
CA GLU A 227 11.65 14.90 -25.77
C GLU A 227 11.15 16.18 -26.46
N GLN A 228 10.31 16.96 -25.79
CA GLN A 228 9.91 18.29 -26.29
C GLN A 228 11.09 19.26 -26.32
N LEU A 229 11.96 19.29 -25.30
CA LEU A 229 13.14 20.14 -25.29
C LEU A 229 14.13 19.76 -26.42
N ASP A 230 14.30 18.47 -26.71
CA ASP A 230 15.10 17.99 -27.84
C ASP A 230 14.45 18.37 -29.20
N SER A 231 13.13 18.39 -29.28
CA SER A 231 12.40 18.83 -30.48
C SER A 231 12.50 20.35 -30.74
N VAL A 232 12.60 21.17 -29.68
CA VAL A 232 12.74 22.64 -29.79
C VAL A 232 14.19 23.06 -30.03
N THR A 233 15.16 22.29 -29.53
CA THR A 233 16.59 22.55 -29.74
C THR A 233 17.13 22.04 -31.08
N GLY A 234 16.31 21.33 -31.86
CA GLY A 234 16.65 20.97 -33.24
C GLY A 234 17.95 20.17 -33.32
N ALA A 235 18.00 19.01 -32.67
CA ALA A 235 18.97 18.00 -33.08
C ALA A 235 18.67 17.65 -34.55
N SER A 236 19.51 18.17 -35.45
CA SER A 236 19.43 17.92 -36.89
C SER A 236 19.17 16.44 -37.16
N PRO A 237 18.27 16.07 -38.10
CA PRO A 237 18.14 14.69 -38.51
C PRO A 237 19.53 14.22 -38.92
N THR A 238 20.02 13.16 -38.27
CA THR A 238 21.22 12.44 -38.72
C THR A 238 21.09 12.24 -40.23
N PRO A 239 22.09 12.66 -41.04
CA PRO A 239 22.02 12.46 -42.47
C PRO A 239 21.87 10.96 -42.72
N GLN A 240 20.75 10.60 -43.32
CA GLN A 240 20.50 9.27 -43.84
C GLN A 240 21.70 8.91 -44.73
N GLN A 241 22.53 7.98 -44.24
CA GLN A 241 23.70 7.49 -44.94
C GLN A 241 23.20 6.92 -46.27
N ALA A 242 23.55 7.59 -47.38
CA ALA A 242 23.20 7.14 -48.72
C ALA A 242 23.71 5.70 -48.92
N PRO A 243 22.94 4.81 -49.57
CA PRO A 243 23.41 3.46 -49.88
C PRO A 243 24.69 3.55 -50.72
N ALA A 244 25.73 2.85 -50.29
CA ALA A 244 26.98 2.75 -51.04
C ALA A 244 26.71 2.23 -52.46
N PRO A 245 27.26 2.84 -53.53
CA PRO A 245 27.11 2.31 -54.86
C PRO A 245 27.83 0.96 -54.97
N ALA A 246 27.12 -0.05 -55.47
CA ALA A 246 27.65 -1.39 -55.72
C ALA A 246 28.84 -1.34 -56.70
N PRO A 247 29.90 -2.14 -56.49
CA PRO A 247 31.00 -2.21 -57.44
C PRO A 247 30.51 -2.85 -58.75
N ARG A 248 30.75 -2.16 -59.86
CA ARG A 248 30.72 -2.72 -61.21
C ARG A 248 32.12 -3.22 -61.56
N GLY A 249 32.21 -4.49 -61.97
CA GLY A 249 33.37 -5.05 -62.67
C GLY A 249 34.23 -5.95 -61.81
#